data_AF-A0A417Z3C5-F1
#
_entry.id   AF-A0A417Z3C5-F1
#
_cell.length_a   1.000
_cell.length_b   1.000
_cell.length_c   1.000
_cell.angle_alpha   90.00
_cell.angle_beta   90.00
_cell.angle_gamma   90.00
#
_symmetry.space_group_name_H-M   'P 1'
#
loop_
_entity.id
_entity.type
_entity.pdbx_description
1 polymer ?
#
loop_
_entity_poly.entity_id
_entity_poly.type
_entity_poly.pdbx_seq_one_letter_code
_entity_poly.pdbx_strand_id
1 'polypeptide(L)'
;MTTGFGWHVVVAIVCLLLMIQVGYRMSGVRLSRTSLIAVARAAVQLTLAALLITGVVKYLWASIAAVVAMFLVAVLTTTKRSGATDHRARVAAAIAMASGLLPVLVIVAAAGVVPLKGESIIPTAGIVIGNVMSVHTLVSRRAFDGLREEKNQYEAGLSIGLLPKDAIALVIERRLPESLIPVLDQTRTAGMVTLPGAFIGVMLGGGSAVQAATAQVVVSTSILAAQAVTSAVEQKMICARRLLPPELRESLLD
;
A
#
# COMPACT_ATOMS: atom_id res chain seq x y z
N MET A 1 -21.08 14.10 10.62
CA MET A 1 -20.22 15.03 11.39
C MET A 1 -19.96 16.25 10.54
N THR A 2 -20.55 17.40 10.88
CA THR A 2 -20.29 18.68 10.21
C THR A 2 -19.06 19.34 10.84
N THR A 3 -17.88 18.74 10.69
CA THR A 3 -16.63 19.42 11.05
C THR A 3 -16.29 20.42 9.95
N GLY A 4 -16.98 21.57 9.96
CA GLY A 4 -16.45 22.76 9.30
C GLY A 4 -15.08 23.09 9.89
N PHE A 5 -14.24 23.77 9.11
CA PHE A 5 -12.92 24.21 9.57
C PHE A 5 -13.08 25.23 10.70
N GLY A 6 -13.15 24.76 11.95
CA GLY A 6 -13.36 25.56 13.15
C GLY A 6 -12.18 25.49 14.12
N TRP A 7 -12.12 26.42 15.08
CA TRP A 7 -11.01 26.50 16.04
C TRP A 7 -10.82 25.18 16.84
N HIS A 8 -11.91 24.46 17.10
CA HIS A 8 -11.89 23.15 17.75
C HIS A 8 -11.03 22.12 17.00
N VAL A 9 -11.08 22.12 15.66
CA VAL A 9 -10.29 21.20 14.82
C VAL A 9 -8.80 21.56 14.90
N VAL A 10 -8.48 22.85 14.87
CA VAL A 10 -7.09 23.34 15.00
C VAL A 10 -6.52 22.95 16.37
N VAL A 11 -7.28 23.16 17.44
CA VAL A 11 -6.85 22.78 18.79
C VAL A 11 -6.66 21.27 18.91
N ALA A 12 -7.56 20.46 18.36
CA ALA A 12 -7.41 19.01 18.33
C ALA A 12 -6.12 18.60 17.60
N ILE A 13 -5.85 19.15 16.41
CA ILE A 13 -4.64 18.86 15.64
C ILE A 13 -3.38 19.26 16.44
N VAL A 14 -3.36 20.44 17.06
CA VAL A 14 -2.23 20.91 17.87
C VAL A 14 -1.99 20.00 19.08
N CYS A 15 -3.03 19.64 19.82
CA CYS A 15 -2.92 18.71 20.96
C CYS A 15 -2.40 17.33 20.53
N LEU A 16 -2.88 16.78 19.41
CA LEU A 16 -2.39 15.51 18.87
C LEU A 16 -0.92 15.60 18.43
N LEU A 17 -0.53 16.70 17.78
CA LEU A 17 0.87 16.94 17.42
C LEU A 17 1.76 17.03 18.66
N LEU A 18 1.35 17.73 19.71
CA LEU A 18 2.08 17.79 20.97
C LEU A 18 2.24 16.40 21.60
N MET A 19 1.18 15.60 21.62
CA MET A 19 1.23 14.21 22.10
C MET A 19 2.25 13.38 21.31
N ILE A 20 2.28 13.50 19.99
CA ILE A 20 3.28 12.85 19.13
C ILE A 20 4.70 13.29 19.51
N GLN A 21 4.93 14.59 19.73
CA GLN A 21 6.25 15.10 20.11
C GLN A 21 6.71 14.58 21.48
N VAL A 22 5.79 14.51 22.45
CA VAL A 22 6.09 13.94 23.78
C VAL A 22 6.46 12.45 23.64
N GLY A 23 5.69 11.68 22.87
CA GLY A 23 5.99 10.27 22.60
C GLY A 23 7.35 10.04 21.95
N TYR A 24 7.73 10.87 20.96
CA TYR A 24 9.06 10.81 20.35
C TYR A 24 10.18 11.19 21.32
N ARG A 25 9.94 12.17 22.20
CA ARG A 25 10.91 12.57 23.21
C ARG A 25 11.14 11.45 24.24
N MET A 26 10.07 10.77 24.67
CA MET A 26 10.16 9.65 25.61
C MET A 26 10.84 8.42 25.00
N SER A 27 10.64 8.16 23.71
CA SER A 27 11.23 7.01 23.01
C SER A 27 12.63 7.27 22.44
N GLY A 28 13.15 8.50 22.53
CA GLY A 28 14.43 8.88 21.93
C GLY A 28 14.43 8.92 20.39
N VAL A 29 13.26 8.79 19.76
CA VAL A 29 13.10 8.70 18.31
C VAL A 29 13.17 10.09 17.67
N ARG A 30 14.09 10.29 16.71
CA ARG A 30 14.29 11.60 16.03
C ARG A 30 13.38 11.79 14.80
N LEU A 31 12.07 11.54 14.93
CA LEU A 31 11.09 11.74 13.84
C LEU A 31 10.22 13.00 13.96
N SER A 32 10.50 13.89 14.91
CA SER A 32 9.70 15.10 15.18
C SER A 32 9.37 15.93 13.94
N ARG A 33 10.40 16.31 13.16
CA ARG A 33 10.24 17.10 11.92
C ARG A 33 9.56 16.29 10.82
N THR A 34 9.88 15.02 10.68
CA THR A 34 9.32 14.12 9.67
C THR A 34 7.79 14.01 9.82
N SER A 35 7.30 13.86 11.05
CA SER A 35 5.87 13.72 11.31
C SER A 35 5.12 15.04 11.12
N LEU A 36 5.71 16.18 11.49
CA LEU A 36 5.12 17.50 11.22
C LEU A 36 4.96 17.76 9.72
N ILE A 37 6.02 17.49 8.95
CA ILE A 37 5.99 17.63 7.49
C ILE A 37 4.96 16.67 6.87
N ALA A 38 4.87 15.44 7.38
CA ALA A 38 3.89 14.46 6.92
C ALA A 38 2.44 14.93 7.15
N VAL A 39 2.13 15.48 8.33
CA VAL A 39 0.79 16.01 8.65
C VAL A 39 0.46 17.22 7.77
N ALA A 40 1.38 18.17 7.63
CA ALA A 40 1.16 19.34 6.76
C ALA A 40 0.95 18.94 5.29
N ARG A 41 1.78 18.02 4.79
CA ARG A 41 1.63 17.47 3.44
C ARG A 41 0.31 16.73 3.27
N ALA A 42 -0.11 15.92 4.25
CA ALA A 42 -1.36 15.20 4.21
C ALA A 42 -2.56 16.17 4.15
N ALA A 43 -2.55 17.24 4.94
CA ALA A 43 -3.58 18.27 4.91
C ALA A 43 -3.70 18.88 3.50
N VAL A 44 -2.59 19.32 2.91
CA VAL A 44 -2.57 19.87 1.54
C VAL A 44 -3.04 18.83 0.51
N GLN A 45 -2.54 17.60 0.58
CA GLN A 45 -2.90 16.54 -0.36
C GLN A 45 -4.38 16.17 -0.28
N LEU A 46 -4.97 16.11 0.91
CA LEU A 46 -6.38 15.79 1.09
C LEU A 46 -7.28 16.94 0.61
N THR A 47 -6.90 18.20 0.84
CA THR A 47 -7.62 19.36 0.29
C THR A 47 -7.58 19.35 -1.24
N LEU A 48 -6.41 19.12 -1.83
CA LEU A 48 -6.27 19.01 -3.28
C LEU A 48 -7.05 17.82 -3.85
N ALA A 49 -7.01 16.67 -3.18
CA ALA A 49 -7.77 15.50 -3.57
C ALA A 49 -9.28 15.77 -3.54
N ALA A 50 -9.80 16.45 -2.50
CA ALA A 50 -11.21 16.82 -2.42
C ALA A 50 -11.64 17.74 -3.59
N LEU A 51 -10.83 18.74 -3.91
CA LEU A 51 -11.07 19.63 -5.05
C LEU A 51 -11.04 18.85 -6.39
N LEU A 52 -10.04 18.00 -6.57
CA LEU A 52 -9.87 17.19 -7.77
C LEU A 52 -11.04 16.23 -7.97
N ILE A 53 -11.45 15.51 -6.93
CA ILE A 53 -12.56 14.54 -6.98
C ILE A 53 -13.86 15.24 -7.41
N THR A 54 -14.12 16.46 -6.93
CA THR A 54 -15.33 17.23 -7.27
C THR A 54 -15.46 17.51 -8.78
N GLY A 55 -14.34 17.70 -9.48
CA GLY A 55 -14.33 17.90 -10.94
C GLY A 55 -14.29 16.58 -11.73
N VAL A 56 -13.47 15.63 -11.27
CA VAL A 56 -13.12 14.42 -12.00
C VAL A 56 -14.24 13.37 -11.99
N VAL A 57 -15.01 13.28 -10.90
CA VAL A 57 -16.07 12.27 -10.74
C VAL A 57 -17.18 12.41 -11.81
N LYS A 58 -17.36 13.61 -12.37
CA LYS A 58 -18.38 13.89 -13.40
C LYS A 58 -18.15 13.15 -14.71
N TYR A 59 -16.89 12.82 -15.03
CA TYR A 59 -16.52 12.17 -16.29
C TYR A 59 -15.75 10.88 -16.03
N LEU A 60 -16.23 9.77 -16.61
CA LEU A 60 -15.62 8.46 -16.43
C LEU A 60 -14.15 8.42 -16.90
N TRP A 61 -13.86 9.03 -18.05
CA TRP A 61 -12.49 9.10 -18.59
C TRP A 61 -11.54 9.86 -17.65
N ALA A 62 -12.01 10.95 -17.03
CA ALA A 62 -11.22 11.72 -16.08
C ALA A 62 -10.98 10.91 -14.81
N SER A 63 -11.98 10.15 -14.37
CA SER A 63 -11.87 9.26 -13.20
C SER A 63 -10.84 8.15 -13.42
N ILE A 64 -10.83 7.55 -14.61
CA ILE A 64 -9.80 6.57 -14.99
C ILE A 64 -8.41 7.24 -15.02
N ALA A 65 -8.30 8.44 -15.59
CA ALA A 65 -7.03 9.19 -15.60
C ALA A 65 -6.52 9.49 -14.17
N ALA A 66 -7.41 9.84 -13.24
CA ALA A 66 -7.05 10.02 -11.84
C ALA A 66 -6.58 8.72 -11.18
N VAL A 67 -7.23 7.58 -11.45
CA VAL A 67 -6.79 6.27 -10.95
C VAL A 67 -5.40 5.91 -11.49
N VAL A 68 -5.13 6.18 -12.77
CA VAL A 68 -3.79 6.00 -13.36
C VAL A 68 -2.76 6.89 -12.67
N ALA A 69 -3.08 8.17 -12.44
CA ALA A 69 -2.20 9.09 -11.72
C ALA A 69 -1.92 8.60 -10.29
N MET A 70 -2.94 8.13 -9.57
CA MET A 70 -2.80 7.55 -8.23
C MET A 70 -1.88 6.32 -8.26
N PHE A 71 -2.04 5.44 -9.25
CA PHE A 71 -1.19 4.26 -9.42
C PHE A 71 0.27 4.64 -9.66
N LEU A 72 0.53 5.60 -10.56
CA LEU A 72 1.89 6.09 -10.83
C LEU A 72 2.55 6.68 -9.59
N VAL A 73 1.82 7.51 -8.84
CA VAL A 73 2.30 8.09 -7.57
C VAL A 73 2.59 6.98 -6.56
N ALA A 74 1.77 5.93 -6.50
CA ALA A 74 1.97 4.79 -5.61
C ALA A 74 3.24 4.00 -5.97
N VAL A 75 3.48 3.72 -7.25
CA VAL A 75 4.71 3.05 -7.74
C VAL A 75 5.95 3.88 -7.41
N LEU A 76 5.92 5.19 -7.66
CA LEU A 76 7.04 6.08 -7.33
C LEU A 76 7.28 6.16 -5.82
N THR A 77 6.20 6.11 -5.03
CA THR A 77 6.29 6.16 -3.57
C THR A 77 6.87 4.86 -3.01
N THR A 78 6.40 3.69 -3.44
CA THR A 78 6.89 2.40 -2.92
C THR A 78 8.36 2.18 -3.29
N THR A 79 8.76 2.48 -4.52
CA THR A 79 10.16 2.32 -5.00
C THR A 79 11.12 3.27 -4.28
N LYS A 80 10.69 4.50 -3.99
CA LYS A 80 11.46 5.42 -3.13
C LYS A 80 11.56 4.90 -1.69
N ARG A 81 10.49 4.32 -1.15
CA ARG A 81 10.47 3.77 0.22
C ARG A 81 11.30 2.49 0.36
N SER A 82 11.43 1.68 -0.68
CA SER A 82 12.21 0.45 -0.66
C SER A 82 13.67 0.64 -1.10
N GLY A 83 14.03 1.80 -1.65
CA GLY A 83 15.37 2.07 -2.18
C GLY A 83 15.59 1.56 -3.61
N ALA A 84 14.65 0.80 -4.17
CA ALA A 84 14.70 0.26 -5.52
C ALA A 84 14.30 1.31 -6.58
N THR A 85 15.10 2.38 -6.68
CA THR A 85 14.75 3.59 -7.46
C THR A 85 15.12 3.54 -8.94
N ASP A 86 15.82 2.51 -9.40
CA ASP A 86 16.17 2.30 -10.80
C ASP A 86 14.95 2.22 -11.72
N HIS A 87 15.09 2.62 -12.98
CA HIS A 87 14.03 2.48 -13.97
C HIS A 87 13.54 1.02 -14.09
N ARG A 88 14.46 0.04 -14.15
CA ARG A 88 14.12 -1.39 -14.23
C ARG A 88 13.32 -1.85 -13.00
N ALA A 89 13.72 -1.40 -11.80
CA ALA A 89 13.02 -1.71 -10.57
C ALA A 89 11.64 -1.04 -10.52
N ARG A 90 11.49 0.20 -11.00
CA ARG A 90 10.18 0.87 -11.10
C ARG A 90 9.22 0.14 -12.03
N VAL A 91 9.70 -0.33 -13.18
CA VAL A 91 8.89 -1.13 -14.10
C VAL A 91 8.49 -2.47 -13.45
N ALA A 92 9.43 -3.14 -12.78
CA ALA A 92 9.12 -4.38 -12.06
C ALA A 92 8.10 -4.16 -10.93
N ALA A 93 8.22 -3.05 -10.17
CA ALA A 93 7.26 -2.67 -9.14
C ALA A 93 5.88 -2.35 -9.72
N ALA A 94 5.81 -1.62 -10.84
CA ALA A 94 4.56 -1.36 -11.54
C ALA A 94 3.90 -2.66 -12.00
N ILE A 95 4.66 -3.61 -12.56
CA ILE A 95 4.12 -4.91 -13.00
C ILE A 95 3.61 -5.71 -11.79
N ALA A 96 4.36 -5.76 -10.69
CA ALA A 96 3.96 -6.47 -9.48
C ALA A 96 2.66 -5.88 -8.90
N MET A 97 2.57 -4.55 -8.73
CA MET A 97 1.37 -3.90 -8.23
C MET A 97 0.18 -4.03 -9.18
N ALA A 98 0.39 -3.87 -10.49
CA ALA A 98 -0.67 -4.03 -11.49
C ALA A 98 -1.22 -5.45 -11.54
N SER A 99 -0.38 -6.46 -11.29
CA SER A 99 -0.78 -7.87 -11.28
C SER A 99 -1.82 -8.19 -10.21
N GLY A 100 -1.80 -7.53 -9.05
CA GLY A 100 -2.84 -7.67 -8.03
C GLY A 100 -4.00 -6.69 -8.24
N LEU A 101 -3.71 -5.46 -8.65
CA LEU A 101 -4.72 -4.41 -8.81
C LEU A 101 -5.71 -4.69 -9.95
N LEU A 102 -5.22 -4.98 -11.15
CA LEU A 102 -6.06 -5.08 -12.35
C LEU A 102 -7.07 -6.23 -12.26
N PRO A 103 -6.69 -7.48 -11.88
CA PRO A 103 -7.66 -8.56 -11.78
C PRO A 103 -8.76 -8.26 -10.77
N VAL A 104 -8.42 -7.67 -9.62
CA VAL A 104 -9.39 -7.33 -8.59
C VAL A 104 -10.37 -6.26 -9.09
N LEU A 105 -9.89 -5.19 -9.73
CA LEU A 105 -10.77 -4.17 -10.28
C LEU A 105 -11.69 -4.74 -11.37
N VAL A 106 -11.16 -5.61 -12.25
CA VAL A 106 -11.95 -6.28 -13.29
C VAL A 106 -13.01 -7.19 -12.69
N ILE A 107 -12.66 -8.03 -11.71
CA ILE A 107 -13.61 -8.96 -11.07
C ILE A 107 -14.74 -8.19 -10.39
N VAL A 108 -14.42 -7.16 -9.60
CA VAL A 108 -15.42 -6.40 -8.84
C VAL A 108 -16.32 -5.58 -9.77
N ALA A 109 -15.78 -5.04 -10.88
CA ALA A 109 -16.58 -4.35 -11.90
C ALA A 109 -17.46 -5.33 -12.70
N ALA A 110 -16.92 -6.46 -13.13
CA ALA A 110 -17.64 -7.47 -13.91
C ALA A 110 -18.75 -8.14 -13.10
N ALA A 111 -18.54 -8.34 -11.80
CA ALA A 111 -19.56 -8.84 -10.88
C ALA A 111 -20.68 -7.81 -10.59
N GLY A 112 -20.57 -6.57 -11.09
CA GLY A 112 -21.57 -5.52 -10.88
C GLY A 112 -21.59 -4.96 -9.45
N VAL A 113 -20.62 -5.32 -8.61
CA VAL A 113 -20.56 -4.88 -7.21
C VAL A 113 -20.14 -3.42 -7.10
N VAL A 114 -19.28 -2.97 -8.02
CA VAL A 114 -18.87 -1.56 -8.14
C VAL A 114 -19.37 -1.02 -9.48
N PRO A 115 -20.33 -0.07 -9.47
CA PRO A 115 -20.78 0.59 -10.69
C PRO A 115 -19.61 1.28 -11.39
N LEU A 116 -19.61 1.26 -12.73
CA LEU A 116 -18.62 1.95 -13.56
C LEU A 116 -18.88 3.47 -13.61
N LYS A 117 -18.91 4.10 -12.44
CA LYS A 117 -19.07 5.54 -12.24
C LYS A 117 -17.87 6.08 -11.49
N GLY A 118 -17.49 7.33 -11.77
CA GLY A 118 -16.33 7.98 -11.14
C GLY A 118 -16.39 7.98 -9.62
N GLU A 119 -17.59 8.16 -9.06
CA GLU A 119 -17.88 8.20 -7.62
C GLU A 119 -17.57 6.88 -6.89
N SER A 120 -17.63 5.76 -7.60
CA SER A 120 -17.36 4.43 -7.05
C SER A 120 -15.97 3.92 -7.42
N ILE A 121 -15.51 4.19 -8.66
CA ILE A 121 -14.22 3.71 -9.15
C ILE A 121 -13.07 4.35 -8.38
N ILE A 122 -13.09 5.68 -8.16
CA ILE A 122 -11.96 6.38 -7.53
C ILE A 122 -11.73 5.89 -6.10
N PRO A 123 -12.75 5.83 -5.21
CA PRO A 123 -12.56 5.32 -3.85
C PRO A 123 -12.15 3.84 -3.82
N THR A 124 -12.79 2.98 -4.62
CA THR A 124 -12.45 1.55 -4.65
C THR A 124 -11.02 1.33 -5.13
N ALA A 125 -10.64 1.91 -6.26
CA ALA A 125 -9.28 1.82 -6.77
C ALA A 125 -8.27 2.45 -5.80
N GLY A 126 -8.61 3.58 -5.19
CA GLY A 126 -7.74 4.24 -4.21
C GLY A 126 -7.44 3.39 -2.98
N ILE A 127 -8.46 2.73 -2.43
CA ILE A 127 -8.29 1.80 -1.30
C ILE A 127 -7.39 0.63 -1.71
N VAL A 128 -7.64 0.01 -2.87
CA VAL A 128 -6.84 -1.15 -3.33
C VAL A 128 -5.40 -0.73 -3.65
N ILE A 129 -5.19 0.37 -4.39
CA ILE A 129 -3.86 0.90 -4.73
C ILE A 129 -3.05 1.20 -3.46
N GLY A 130 -3.65 1.87 -2.47
CA GLY A 130 -2.96 2.21 -1.23
C GLY A 130 -2.51 0.99 -0.44
N ASN A 131 -3.35 -0.05 -0.40
CA ASN A 131 -3.04 -1.32 0.26
C ASN A 131 -1.97 -2.13 -0.50
N VAL A 132 -2.08 -2.22 -1.83
CA VAL A 132 -1.09 -2.85 -2.71
C VAL A 132 0.27 -2.17 -2.60
N MET A 133 0.30 -0.83 -2.55
CA MET A 133 1.54 -0.07 -2.31
C MET A 133 2.17 -0.42 -0.95
N SER A 134 1.33 -0.54 0.09
CA SER A 134 1.80 -0.78 1.46
C SER A 134 2.40 -2.17 1.60
N VAL A 135 1.73 -3.22 1.09
CA VAL A 135 2.29 -4.58 1.10
C VAL A 135 3.56 -4.65 0.27
N HIS A 136 3.60 -3.99 -0.89
CA HIS A 136 4.79 -4.00 -1.74
C HIS A 136 5.97 -3.31 -1.05
N THR A 137 5.75 -2.19 -0.36
CA THR A 137 6.84 -1.56 0.40
C THR A 137 7.38 -2.51 1.48
N LEU A 138 6.49 -3.25 2.15
CA LEU A 138 6.85 -4.11 3.27
C LEU A 138 7.58 -5.39 2.81
N VAL A 139 7.09 -6.05 1.75
CA VAL A 139 7.73 -7.20 1.11
C VAL A 139 9.12 -6.84 0.62
N SER A 140 9.24 -5.77 -0.17
CA SER A 140 10.54 -5.28 -0.65
C SER A 140 11.52 -5.03 0.50
N ARG A 141 11.10 -4.31 1.55
CA ARG A 141 11.99 -3.99 2.68
C ARG A 141 12.47 -5.25 3.40
N ARG A 142 11.54 -6.15 3.78
CA ARG A 142 11.91 -7.40 4.47
C ARG A 142 12.80 -8.31 3.62
N ALA A 143 12.52 -8.40 2.32
CA ALA A 143 13.33 -9.18 1.41
C ALA A 143 14.75 -8.59 1.26
N PHE A 144 14.85 -7.27 1.08
CA PHE A 144 16.15 -6.61 0.93
C PHE A 144 16.96 -6.67 2.22
N ASP A 145 16.33 -6.47 3.37
CA ASP A 145 17.00 -6.59 4.67
C ASP A 145 17.48 -8.04 4.90
N GLY A 146 16.68 -9.05 4.50
CA GLY A 146 17.12 -10.44 4.55
C GLY A 146 18.29 -10.77 3.65
N LEU A 147 18.31 -10.23 2.43
CA LEU A 147 19.46 -10.41 1.53
C LEU A 147 20.72 -9.70 2.04
N ARG A 148 20.59 -8.61 2.80
CA ARG A 148 21.73 -7.93 3.44
C ARG A 148 22.25 -8.70 4.66
N GLU A 149 21.34 -9.16 5.52
CA GLU A 149 21.68 -9.83 6.78
C GLU A 149 22.18 -11.26 6.57
N GLU A 150 21.57 -11.99 5.65
CA GLU A 150 21.82 -13.42 5.43
C GLU A 150 22.61 -13.67 4.14
N LYS A 151 23.51 -12.74 3.75
CA LYS A 151 24.33 -12.88 2.54
C LYS A 151 25.11 -14.20 2.51
N ASN A 152 25.60 -14.64 3.67
CA ASN A 152 26.31 -15.92 3.81
C ASN A 152 25.44 -17.13 3.42
N GLN A 153 24.11 -17.10 3.66
CA GLN A 153 23.22 -18.17 3.23
C GLN A 153 23.01 -18.17 1.72
N TYR A 154 22.95 -16.98 1.11
CA TYR A 154 22.93 -16.86 -0.35
C TYR A 154 24.19 -17.45 -0.99
N GLU A 155 25.38 -17.09 -0.49
CA GLU A 155 26.67 -17.62 -0.98
C GLU A 155 26.82 -19.12 -0.73
N ALA A 156 26.34 -19.63 0.41
CA ALA A 156 26.30 -21.06 0.68
C ALA A 156 25.39 -21.81 -0.31
N GLY A 157 24.23 -21.23 -0.64
CA GLY A 157 23.33 -21.76 -1.66
C GLY A 157 23.98 -21.86 -3.04
N LEU A 158 24.74 -20.83 -3.45
CA LEU A 158 25.52 -20.87 -4.68
C LEU A 158 26.63 -21.94 -4.63
N SER A 159 27.28 -22.10 -3.48
CA SER A 159 28.38 -23.05 -3.29
C SER A 159 27.95 -24.52 -3.45
N ILE A 160 26.67 -24.82 -3.16
CA ILE A 160 26.07 -26.14 -3.40
C ILE A 160 25.41 -26.27 -4.79
N GLY A 161 25.60 -25.29 -5.67
CA GLY A 161 25.16 -25.30 -7.06
C GLY A 161 23.73 -24.80 -7.32
N LEU A 162 23.09 -24.10 -6.36
CA LEU A 162 21.80 -23.48 -6.63
C LEU A 162 21.94 -22.34 -7.65
N LEU A 163 20.91 -22.15 -8.48
CA LEU A 163 20.84 -20.97 -9.33
C LEU A 163 20.63 -19.73 -8.46
N PRO A 164 21.13 -18.54 -8.85
CA PRO A 164 20.98 -17.34 -8.04
C PRO A 164 19.54 -16.98 -7.67
N LYS A 165 18.58 -17.28 -8.56
CA LYS A 165 17.15 -17.09 -8.29
C LYS A 165 16.64 -17.96 -7.14
N ASP A 166 17.17 -19.18 -7.01
CA ASP A 166 16.74 -20.18 -6.03
C ASP A 166 17.45 -19.92 -4.70
N ALA A 167 18.72 -19.48 -4.74
CA ALA A 167 19.45 -19.00 -3.57
C ALA A 167 18.79 -17.74 -2.97
N ILE A 168 18.34 -16.78 -3.79
CA ILE A 168 17.56 -15.63 -3.31
C ILE A 168 16.22 -16.08 -2.71
N ALA A 169 15.52 -17.01 -3.37
CA ALA A 169 14.25 -17.54 -2.88
C ALA A 169 14.40 -18.15 -1.48
N LEU A 170 15.45 -18.94 -1.26
CA LEU A 170 15.76 -19.59 0.02
C LEU A 170 15.83 -18.59 1.19
N VAL A 171 16.43 -17.42 0.95
CA VAL A 171 16.58 -16.35 1.96
C VAL A 171 15.26 -15.62 2.21
N ILE A 172 14.52 -15.27 1.15
CA ILE A 172 13.38 -14.36 1.29
C ILE A 172 12.05 -15.07 1.60
N GLU A 173 11.90 -16.34 1.22
CA GLU A 173 10.62 -17.08 1.33
C GLU A 173 10.14 -17.19 2.78
N ARG A 174 11.06 -17.39 3.72
CA ARG A 174 10.76 -17.50 5.16
C ARG A 174 10.28 -16.19 5.78
N ARG A 175 10.62 -15.05 5.17
CA ARG A 175 10.29 -13.69 5.66
C ARG A 175 9.03 -13.11 5.02
N LEU A 176 8.57 -13.70 3.92
CA LEU A 176 7.39 -13.23 3.19
C LEU A 176 6.09 -13.23 4.02
N PRO A 177 5.78 -14.27 4.82
CA PRO A 177 4.55 -14.32 5.60
C PRO A 177 4.36 -13.12 6.52
N GLU A 178 5.44 -12.61 7.11
CA GLU A 178 5.38 -11.47 8.03
C GLU A 178 4.82 -10.20 7.36
N SER A 179 4.97 -10.07 6.04
CA SER A 179 4.46 -8.94 5.26
C SER A 179 2.96 -9.00 5.03
N LEU A 180 2.38 -10.18 5.20
CA LEU A 180 0.95 -10.43 5.03
C LEU A 180 0.19 -10.51 6.37
N ILE A 181 0.89 -10.65 7.51
CA ILE A 181 0.26 -10.67 8.83
C ILE A 181 -0.64 -9.44 9.07
N PRO A 182 -0.21 -8.19 8.80
CA PRO A 182 -1.04 -7.02 9.11
C PRO A 182 -2.39 -7.01 8.36
N VAL A 183 -2.43 -7.46 7.10
CA VAL A 183 -3.68 -7.53 6.33
C VAL A 183 -4.58 -8.65 6.81
N LEU A 184 -4.01 -9.79 7.22
CA LEU A 184 -4.77 -10.89 7.82
C LEU A 184 -5.39 -10.47 9.15
N ASP A 185 -4.63 -9.78 10.00
CA ASP A 185 -5.12 -9.32 11.30
C ASP A 185 -6.18 -8.21 11.16
N GLN A 186 -6.00 -7.28 10.22
CA GLN A 186 -7.03 -6.30 9.87
C GLN A 186 -8.32 -7.00 9.41
N THR A 187 -8.20 -8.05 8.59
CA THR A 187 -9.36 -8.79 8.09
C THR A 187 -10.06 -9.57 9.20
N ARG A 188 -9.30 -10.23 10.09
CA ARG A 188 -9.84 -10.99 11.23
C ARG A 188 -10.54 -10.12 12.26
N THR A 189 -10.05 -8.90 12.49
CA THR A 189 -10.57 -8.00 13.54
C THR A 189 -11.59 -6.99 13.03
N ALA A 190 -11.87 -6.98 11.72
CA ALA A 190 -12.87 -6.11 11.12
C ALA A 190 -14.25 -6.38 11.72
N GLY A 191 -14.92 -5.32 12.19
CA GLY A 191 -16.22 -5.39 12.85
C GLY A 191 -16.18 -5.75 14.33
N MET A 192 -15.09 -6.35 14.84
CA MET A 192 -14.90 -6.63 16.27
C MET A 192 -14.14 -5.52 17.00
N VAL A 193 -13.01 -5.08 16.44
CA VAL A 193 -12.13 -4.06 17.05
C VAL A 193 -12.09 -2.78 16.22
N THR A 194 -12.16 -2.93 14.90
CA THR A 194 -12.09 -1.80 13.98
C THR A 194 -13.34 -1.73 13.12
N LEU A 195 -13.89 -0.53 12.95
CA LEU A 195 -14.92 -0.25 11.95
C LEU A 195 -14.21 0.35 10.72
N PRO A 196 -14.07 -0.39 9.62
CA PRO A 196 -13.29 0.09 8.50
C PRO A 196 -14.02 1.22 7.75
N GLY A 197 -13.26 2.01 7.00
CA GLY A 197 -13.77 3.22 6.35
C GLY A 197 -14.89 2.98 5.33
N ALA A 198 -14.86 1.88 4.57
CA ALA A 198 -15.92 1.60 3.59
C ALA A 198 -17.25 1.21 4.26
N PHE A 199 -17.20 0.47 5.38
CA PHE A 199 -18.37 0.21 6.22
C PHE A 199 -19.01 1.52 6.71
N ILE A 200 -18.21 2.40 7.34
CA ILE A 200 -18.68 3.69 7.85
C ILE A 200 -19.19 4.56 6.69
N GLY A 201 -18.50 4.56 5.55
CA GLY A 201 -18.87 5.33 4.37
C GLY A 201 -20.26 4.98 3.84
N VAL A 202 -20.59 3.68 3.75
CA VAL A 202 -21.93 3.24 3.33
C VAL A 202 -23.00 3.65 4.34
N MET A 203 -22.73 3.50 5.64
CA MET A 203 -23.70 3.91 6.67
C MET A 203 -23.96 5.42 6.67
N LEU A 204 -22.89 6.23 6.58
CA LEU A 204 -23.01 7.69 6.51
C LEU A 204 -23.64 8.16 5.20
N GLY A 205 -23.51 7.37 4.12
CA GLY A 205 -24.19 7.56 2.85
C GLY A 205 -25.67 7.17 2.84
N GLY A 206 -26.23 6.77 3.99
CA GLY A 206 -27.64 6.40 4.14
C GLY A 206 -27.95 4.92 3.85
N GLY A 207 -26.92 4.08 3.64
CA GLY A 207 -27.07 2.65 3.46
C GLY A 207 -27.38 1.90 4.77
N SER A 208 -27.99 0.73 4.65
CA SER A 208 -28.29 -0.14 5.80
C SER A 208 -27.02 -0.80 6.36
N ALA A 209 -27.08 -1.27 7.61
CA ALA A 209 -25.96 -2.00 8.23
C ALA A 209 -25.55 -3.25 7.43
N VAL A 210 -26.53 -3.95 6.83
CA VAL A 210 -26.28 -5.11 5.98
C VAL A 210 -25.55 -4.70 4.70
N GLN A 211 -25.96 -3.60 4.06
CA GLN A 211 -25.27 -3.08 2.87
C GLN A 211 -23.83 -2.68 3.19
N ALA A 212 -23.61 -2.02 4.34
CA ALA A 212 -22.29 -1.64 4.81
C ALA A 212 -21.40 -2.86 5.08
N ALA A 213 -21.94 -3.89 5.73
CA ALA A 213 -21.23 -5.15 5.98
C ALA A 213 -20.84 -5.84 4.67
N THR A 214 -21.76 -5.98 3.72
CA THR A 214 -21.51 -6.59 2.41
C THR A 214 -20.43 -5.84 1.64
N ALA A 215 -20.53 -4.50 1.57
CA ALA A 215 -19.50 -3.68 0.91
C ALA A 215 -18.13 -3.87 1.56
N GLN A 216 -18.07 -3.92 2.89
CA GLN A 216 -16.81 -4.11 3.61
C GLN A 216 -16.19 -5.49 3.39
N VAL A 217 -17.00 -6.56 3.35
CA VAL A 217 -16.51 -7.92 3.05
C VAL A 217 -15.90 -7.96 1.64
N VAL A 218 -16.57 -7.36 0.66
CA VAL A 218 -16.04 -7.25 -0.71
C VAL A 218 -14.73 -6.50 -0.73
N VAL A 219 -14.64 -5.34 -0.07
CA VAL A 219 -13.42 -4.53 -0.02
C VAL A 219 -12.27 -5.28 0.67
N SER A 220 -12.52 -5.90 1.81
CA SER A 220 -11.47 -6.61 2.58
C SER A 220 -10.95 -7.82 1.79
N THR A 221 -11.85 -8.58 1.16
CA THR A 221 -11.48 -9.71 0.29
C THR A 221 -10.71 -9.23 -0.94
N SER A 222 -11.13 -8.12 -1.54
CA SER A 222 -10.45 -7.50 -2.69
C SER A 222 -9.02 -7.08 -2.34
N ILE A 223 -8.84 -6.45 -1.17
CA ILE A 223 -7.54 -6.05 -0.66
C ILE A 223 -6.67 -7.29 -0.43
N LEU A 224 -7.18 -8.31 0.26
CA LEU A 224 -6.43 -9.52 0.56
C LEU A 224 -5.98 -10.24 -0.72
N ALA A 225 -6.89 -10.39 -1.70
CA ALA A 225 -6.58 -10.98 -3.00
C ALA A 225 -5.52 -10.16 -3.76
N ALA A 226 -5.68 -8.83 -3.83
CA ALA A 226 -4.72 -7.96 -4.52
C ALA A 226 -3.33 -8.03 -3.88
N GLN A 227 -3.26 -8.04 -2.54
CA GLN A 227 -1.99 -8.10 -1.81
C GLN A 227 -1.30 -9.47 -1.97
N ALA A 228 -2.06 -10.57 -1.93
CA ALA A 228 -1.52 -11.91 -2.12
C ALA A 228 -0.88 -12.07 -3.51
N VAL A 229 -1.60 -11.66 -4.57
CA VAL A 229 -1.09 -11.71 -5.95
C VAL A 229 0.11 -10.78 -6.14
N THR A 230 0.03 -9.54 -5.64
CA THR A 230 1.14 -8.58 -5.71
C THR A 230 2.39 -9.15 -5.06
N SER A 231 2.28 -9.69 -3.84
CA SER A 231 3.42 -10.20 -3.08
C SER A 231 4.06 -11.42 -3.77
N ALA A 232 3.25 -12.30 -4.36
CA ALA A 232 3.76 -13.45 -5.11
C ALA A 232 4.52 -13.05 -6.38
N VAL A 233 4.00 -12.08 -7.14
CA VAL A 233 4.68 -11.56 -8.34
C VAL A 233 5.92 -10.76 -7.96
N GLU A 234 5.83 -9.96 -6.91
CA GLU A 234 6.96 -9.19 -6.37
C GLU A 234 8.11 -10.10 -5.95
N GLN A 235 7.83 -11.16 -5.18
CA GLN A 235 8.83 -12.17 -4.80
C GLN A 235 9.53 -12.73 -6.04
N LYS A 236 8.79 -13.11 -7.09
CA LYS A 236 9.37 -13.58 -8.35
C LYS A 236 10.24 -12.53 -9.03
N MET A 237 9.85 -11.25 -9.00
CA MET A 237 10.65 -10.15 -9.56
C MET A 237 11.94 -9.89 -8.76
N ILE A 238 11.92 -10.09 -7.45
CA ILE A 238 13.10 -10.02 -6.58
C ILE A 238 14.03 -11.20 -6.87
N CYS A 239 13.53 -12.44 -6.90
CA CYS A 239 14.32 -13.62 -7.25
C CYS A 239 14.93 -13.52 -8.67
N ALA A 240 14.21 -12.90 -9.61
CA ALA A 240 14.69 -12.63 -10.96
C ALA A 240 15.67 -11.44 -11.03
N ARG A 241 16.04 -10.83 -9.90
CA ARG A 241 16.94 -9.65 -9.78
C ARG A 241 16.45 -8.41 -10.53
N ARG A 242 15.16 -8.35 -10.88
CA ARG A 242 14.51 -7.22 -11.58
C ARG A 242 14.10 -6.12 -10.61
N LEU A 243 13.67 -6.49 -9.41
CA LEU A 243 13.27 -5.59 -8.35
C LEU A 243 14.28 -5.66 -7.19
N LEU A 244 15.36 -4.89 -7.31
CA LEU A 244 16.40 -4.77 -6.29
C LEU A 244 16.89 -3.31 -6.25
N PRO A 245 17.37 -2.83 -5.09
CA PRO A 245 18.15 -1.60 -5.03
C PRO A 245 19.51 -1.81 -5.71
N PRO A 246 20.14 -0.73 -6.23
CA PRO A 246 21.40 -0.81 -6.99
C PRO A 246 22.50 -1.56 -6.24
N GLU A 247 22.69 -1.23 -4.96
CA GLU A 247 23.67 -1.84 -4.06
C GLU A 247 23.53 -3.38 -3.96
N LEU A 248 22.29 -3.89 -3.83
CA LEU A 248 22.04 -5.33 -3.76
C LEU A 248 22.20 -6.01 -5.10
N ARG A 249 21.94 -5.29 -6.20
CA ARG A 249 22.15 -5.85 -7.54
C ARG A 249 23.63 -6.10 -7.78
N GLU A 250 24.49 -5.17 -7.38
CA GLU A 250 25.95 -5.31 -7.49
C GLU A 250 26.45 -6.44 -6.59
N SER A 251 26.05 -6.47 -5.32
CA SER A 251 26.53 -7.48 -4.35
C SER A 251 26.11 -8.92 -4.62
N LEU A 252 25.13 -9.14 -5.52
CA LEU A 252 24.61 -10.46 -5.89
C LEU A 252 25.06 -10.92 -7.30
N LEU A 253 25.92 -10.14 -7.96
CA LEU A 253 26.54 -10.48 -9.25
C LEU A 253 27.96 -11.05 -9.09
N ASP A 254 28.64 -10.69 -8.00
CA ASP A 254 29.93 -11.22 -7.58
C ASP A 254 29.77 -12.55 -6.81
#